data_AF-A0A970UGT5-F1
#
_entry.id   AF-A0A970UGT5-F1
#
_cell.length_a   1.000
_cell.length_b   1.000
_cell.length_c   1.000
_cell.angle_alpha   90.00
_cell.angle_beta   90.00
_cell.angle_gamma   90.00
#
_symmetry.space_group_name_H-M   'P 1'
#
loop_
_entity.id
_entity.type
_entity.pdbx_description
1 polymer ?
#
loop_
_entity_poly.entity_id
_entity_poly.type
_entity_poly.pdbx_seq_one_letter_code
_entity_poly.pdbx_strand_id
1 'polypeptide(L)'
;PEDVISGMITLQGHVSGNVCSVSQKALLEALRGPQDAVSEMRNSYAKRRDLMVEKINSIPGLSCIRPDGAFYCFADIEGLYGKQWREGTLRNDMDAAAFFLKEAHVAVVPGTGFRWGGYVRFVFANSEEDIVKGLDRIGSAVVSKLKG
;
A
#
# COMPACT_ATOMS: atom_id res chain seq x y z
N PRO A 1 22.70 -13.61 16.77
CA PRO A 1 23.36 -14.36 17.87
C PRO A 1 23.10 -15.85 17.70
N GLU A 2 24.10 -16.71 17.92
CA GLU A 2 23.99 -18.16 17.65
C GLU A 2 22.92 -18.84 18.53
N ASP A 3 22.87 -18.48 19.80
CA ASP A 3 21.88 -18.92 20.77
C ASP A 3 20.44 -18.63 20.31
N VAL A 4 20.21 -17.42 19.80
CA VAL A 4 18.91 -17.00 19.24
C VAL A 4 18.55 -17.82 18.00
N ILE A 5 19.51 -18.02 17.07
CA ILE A 5 19.28 -18.80 15.85
C ILE A 5 18.98 -20.26 16.18
N SER A 6 19.68 -20.85 17.14
CA SER A 6 19.40 -22.21 17.61
C SER A 6 17.97 -22.33 18.14
N GLY A 7 17.54 -21.38 18.98
CA GLY A 7 16.17 -21.34 19.48
C GLY A 7 15.13 -21.23 18.35
N MET A 8 15.40 -20.41 17.34
CA MET A 8 14.53 -20.27 16.15
C MET A 8 14.44 -21.57 15.35
N ILE A 9 15.55 -22.30 15.18
CA ILE A 9 15.57 -23.60 14.48
C ILE A 9 14.70 -24.62 15.21
N THR A 10 14.85 -24.72 16.54
CA THR A 10 14.02 -25.61 17.36
C THR A 10 12.53 -25.26 17.23
N LEU A 11 12.18 -23.98 17.34
CA LEU A 11 10.80 -23.53 17.18
C LEU A 11 10.24 -23.85 15.80
N GLN A 12 10.96 -23.51 14.73
CA GLN A 12 10.51 -23.74 13.36
C GLN A 12 10.30 -25.22 13.06
N GLY A 13 11.19 -26.10 13.58
CA GLY A 13 11.08 -27.54 13.43
C GLY A 13 9.77 -28.13 13.96
N HIS A 14 9.19 -27.53 15.01
CA HIS A 14 7.93 -27.97 15.60
C HIS A 14 6.70 -27.19 15.12
N VAL A 15 6.87 -26.02 14.49
CA VAL A 15 5.75 -25.19 14.00
C VAL A 15 5.41 -25.47 12.54
N SER A 16 6.42 -25.51 11.67
CA SER A 16 6.22 -25.57 10.21
C SER A 16 7.13 -26.57 9.51
N GLY A 17 8.13 -27.12 10.20
CA GLY A 17 9.14 -27.99 9.61
C GLY A 17 10.04 -27.25 8.63
N ASN A 18 10.56 -27.98 7.64
CA ASN A 18 11.49 -27.46 6.65
C ASN A 18 10.80 -26.62 5.58
N VAL A 19 11.49 -25.56 5.11
CA VAL A 19 11.06 -24.76 3.96
C VAL A 19 11.06 -25.61 2.69
N CYS A 20 10.16 -25.33 1.74
CA CYS A 20 10.07 -26.01 0.44
C CYS A 20 11.44 -26.11 -0.25
N SER A 21 11.88 -27.34 -0.54
CA SER A 21 13.20 -27.61 -1.13
C SER A 21 13.36 -27.01 -2.53
N VAL A 22 12.30 -26.97 -3.33
CA VAL A 22 12.29 -26.34 -4.66
C VAL A 22 12.51 -24.82 -4.53
N SER A 23 11.84 -24.16 -3.58
CA SER A 23 12.03 -22.73 -3.33
C SER A 23 13.46 -22.42 -2.84
N GLN A 24 14.07 -23.31 -2.05
CA GLN A 24 15.48 -23.15 -1.64
C GLN A 24 16.44 -23.22 -2.83
N LYS A 25 16.18 -24.09 -3.83
CA LYS A 25 16.98 -24.16 -5.05
C LYS A 25 16.80 -22.91 -5.93
N ALA A 26 15.57 -22.42 -6.06
CA ALA A 26 15.30 -21.16 -6.76
C ALA A 26 15.97 -19.96 -6.07
N LEU A 27 15.93 -19.90 -4.73
CA LEU A 27 16.60 -18.86 -3.94
C LEU A 27 18.12 -18.85 -4.17
N LEU A 28 18.73 -20.03 -4.27
CA LEU A 28 20.17 -20.13 -4.54
C LEU A 28 20.55 -19.41 -5.84
N GLU A 29 19.75 -19.61 -6.89
CA GLU A 29 19.96 -18.93 -8.16
C GLU A 29 19.63 -17.43 -8.07
N ALA A 30 18.53 -17.07 -7.40
CA ALA A 30 18.17 -15.66 -7.18
C ALA A 30 19.27 -14.88 -6.42
N LEU A 31 20.02 -15.53 -5.53
CA LEU A 31 21.11 -14.91 -4.76
C LEU A 31 22.45 -14.88 -5.48
N ARG A 32 22.77 -15.92 -6.27
CA ARG A 32 24.10 -16.08 -6.89
C ARG A 32 24.14 -15.70 -8.37
N GLY A 33 23.00 -15.69 -9.04
CA GLY A 33 22.86 -15.31 -10.43
C GLY A 33 22.86 -13.79 -10.63
N PRO A 34 22.66 -13.33 -11.87
CA PRO A 34 22.60 -11.91 -12.22
C PRO A 34 21.52 -11.16 -11.43
N GLN A 35 21.80 -9.91 -11.08
CA GLN A 35 20.92 -9.08 -10.24
C GLN A 35 20.19 -7.98 -11.05
N ASP A 36 20.25 -8.00 -12.37
CA ASP A 36 19.69 -6.97 -13.25
C ASP A 36 18.19 -6.79 -13.05
N ALA A 37 17.46 -7.90 -12.86
CA ALA A 37 16.02 -7.89 -12.60
C ALA A 37 15.63 -7.05 -11.38
N VAL A 38 16.47 -7.00 -10.33
CA VAL A 38 16.23 -6.18 -9.14
C VAL A 38 16.34 -4.69 -9.49
N SER A 39 17.35 -4.32 -10.29
CA SER A 39 17.57 -2.93 -10.72
C SER A 39 16.45 -2.45 -11.66
N GLU A 40 16.02 -3.29 -12.59
CA GLU A 40 14.89 -3.01 -13.48
C GLU A 40 13.60 -2.81 -12.69
N MET A 41 13.32 -3.70 -11.73
CA MET A 41 12.12 -3.64 -10.91
C MET A 41 12.13 -2.42 -9.98
N ARG A 42 13.29 -2.07 -9.40
CA ARG A 42 13.47 -0.83 -8.63
C ARG A 42 13.12 0.39 -9.48
N ASN A 43 13.60 0.46 -10.72
CA ASN A 43 13.32 1.59 -11.61
C ASN A 43 11.83 1.66 -11.98
N SER A 44 11.19 0.51 -12.21
CA SER A 44 9.74 0.45 -12.46
C SER A 44 8.92 0.92 -11.26
N TYR A 45 9.26 0.47 -10.04
CA TYR A 45 8.59 0.92 -8.83
C TYR A 45 8.85 2.39 -8.51
N ALA A 46 10.03 2.93 -8.81
CA ALA A 46 10.31 4.35 -8.65
C ALA A 46 9.38 5.22 -9.50
N LYS A 47 9.16 4.85 -10.78
CA LYS A 47 8.22 5.54 -11.67
C LYS A 47 6.78 5.48 -11.13
N ARG A 48 6.33 4.29 -10.74
CA ARG A 48 4.98 4.09 -10.17
C ARG A 48 4.77 4.84 -8.86
N ARG A 49 5.80 4.90 -8.00
CA ARG A 49 5.79 5.72 -6.78
C ARG A 49 5.57 7.18 -7.11
N ASP A 50 6.41 7.73 -7.99
CA ASP A 50 6.37 9.16 -8.29
C ASP A 50 5.01 9.55 -8.91
N LEU A 51 4.49 8.72 -9.81
CA LEU A 51 3.13 8.83 -10.36
C LEU A 51 2.03 8.78 -9.29
N MET A 52 2.09 7.79 -8.38
CA MET A 52 1.13 7.61 -7.28
C MET A 52 1.12 8.84 -6.35
N VAL A 53 2.30 9.33 -5.95
CA VAL A 53 2.45 10.48 -5.07
C VAL A 53 1.92 11.75 -5.72
N GLU A 54 2.27 12.01 -6.99
CA GLU A 54 1.78 13.16 -7.74
C GLU A 54 0.24 13.15 -7.81
N LYS A 55 -0.34 12.02 -8.21
CA LYS A 55 -1.79 11.87 -8.32
C LYS A 55 -2.50 12.00 -6.97
N ILE A 56 -2.01 11.36 -5.91
CA ILE A 56 -2.60 11.51 -4.56
C ILE A 56 -2.61 12.99 -4.14
N ASN A 57 -1.49 13.69 -4.30
CA ASN A 57 -1.38 15.10 -3.91
C ASN A 57 -2.23 16.05 -4.79
N SER A 58 -2.73 15.59 -5.93
CA SER A 58 -3.68 16.34 -6.75
C SER A 58 -5.14 16.23 -6.29
N ILE A 59 -5.45 15.26 -5.42
CA ILE A 59 -6.80 15.02 -4.91
C ILE A 59 -7.07 15.94 -3.69
N PRO A 60 -8.12 16.79 -3.72
CA PRO A 60 -8.42 17.68 -2.62
C PRO A 60 -8.66 16.95 -1.29
N GLY A 61 -7.96 17.37 -0.23
CA GLY A 61 -8.08 16.78 1.10
C GLY A 61 -7.21 15.54 1.33
N LEU A 62 -6.40 15.14 0.34
CA LEU A 62 -5.36 14.13 0.49
C LEU A 62 -3.97 14.77 0.43
N SER A 63 -3.02 14.17 1.14
CA SER A 63 -1.59 14.50 1.02
C SER A 63 -0.74 13.26 1.20
N CYS A 64 0.38 13.17 0.49
CA CYS A 64 1.32 12.06 0.63
C CYS A 64 2.76 12.53 0.51
N ILE A 65 3.55 12.21 1.53
CA ILE A 65 5.00 12.35 1.50
C ILE A 65 5.56 11.26 0.58
N ARG A 66 6.49 11.64 -0.30
CA ARG A 66 7.15 10.69 -1.18
C ARG A 66 7.96 9.67 -0.37
N PRO A 67 7.70 8.35 -0.48
CA PRO A 67 8.44 7.35 0.28
C PRO A 67 9.80 7.03 -0.36
N ASP A 68 10.78 6.70 0.48
CA ASP A 68 12.13 6.34 0.03
C ASP A 68 12.28 4.88 -0.41
N GLY A 69 11.34 4.00 -0.03
CA GLY A 69 11.40 2.57 -0.33
C GLY A 69 10.09 1.83 -0.14
N ALA A 70 10.16 0.50 -0.23
CA ALA A 70 9.01 -0.40 -0.35
C ALA A 70 8.13 -0.06 -1.58
N PHE A 71 6.88 -0.51 -1.57
CA PHE A 71 5.91 -0.30 -2.65
C PHE A 71 4.56 0.26 -2.16
N TYR A 72 4.61 1.10 -1.13
CA TYR A 72 3.44 1.69 -0.48
C TYR A 72 3.52 3.21 -0.39
N CYS A 73 2.40 3.89 -0.62
CA CYS A 73 2.21 5.29 -0.27
C CYS A 73 1.27 5.36 0.93
N PHE A 74 1.70 6.02 2.00
CA PHE A 74 0.87 6.24 3.19
C PHE A 74 0.38 7.68 3.15
N ALA A 75 -0.88 7.85 2.75
CA ALA A 75 -1.48 9.13 2.45
C ALA A 75 -2.32 9.60 3.63
N ASP A 76 -2.10 10.84 4.04
CA ASP A 76 -2.98 11.59 4.92
C ASP A 76 -4.30 11.87 4.18
N ILE A 77 -5.41 11.62 4.87
CA ILE A 77 -6.77 11.85 4.38
C ILE A 77 -7.61 12.70 5.36
N GLU A 78 -6.99 13.27 6.39
CA GLU A 78 -7.71 14.00 7.45
C GLU A 78 -8.42 15.23 6.88
N GLY A 79 -7.94 15.77 5.76
CA GLY A 79 -8.61 16.83 5.00
C GLY A 79 -9.99 16.44 4.44
N LEU A 80 -10.37 15.16 4.49
CA LEU A 80 -11.72 14.69 4.15
C LEU A 80 -12.66 14.59 5.36
N TYR A 81 -12.15 14.71 6.58
CA TYR A 81 -12.95 14.52 7.78
C TYR A 81 -14.02 15.60 7.94
N GLY A 82 -15.17 15.20 8.49
CA GLY A 82 -16.36 16.05 8.59
C GLY A 82 -17.21 16.11 7.33
N LYS A 83 -16.69 15.69 6.17
CA LYS A 83 -17.48 15.60 4.94
C LYS A 83 -18.50 14.46 5.01
N GLN A 84 -19.65 14.67 4.39
CA GLN A 84 -20.77 13.73 4.32
C GLN A 84 -20.86 13.05 2.96
N TRP A 85 -21.26 11.79 2.96
CA TRP A 85 -21.59 11.00 1.77
C TRP A 85 -22.85 10.17 2.05
N ARG A 86 -23.26 9.32 1.10
CA ARG A 86 -24.54 8.60 1.16
C ARG A 86 -24.77 7.83 2.47
N GLU A 87 -23.71 7.28 3.05
CA GLU A 87 -23.81 6.41 4.23
C GLU A 87 -23.43 7.10 5.54
N GLY A 88 -23.05 8.38 5.53
CA GLY A 88 -22.78 9.14 6.74
C GLY A 88 -21.65 10.15 6.61
N THR A 89 -21.04 10.49 7.75
CA THR A 89 -19.91 11.44 7.83
C THR A 89 -18.59 10.70 7.90
N LEU A 90 -17.56 11.19 7.21
CA LEU A 90 -16.20 10.70 7.33
C LEU A 90 -15.59 11.19 8.65
N ARG A 91 -15.46 10.30 9.64
CA ARG A 91 -14.92 10.65 10.97
C ARG A 91 -13.54 10.07 11.25
N ASN A 92 -13.16 9.05 10.48
CA ASN A 92 -11.90 8.35 10.61
C ASN A 92 -11.54 7.69 9.26
N ASP A 93 -10.40 7.01 9.24
CA ASP A 93 -9.87 6.32 8.08
C ASP A 93 -10.63 5.05 7.68
N MET A 94 -11.33 4.40 8.61
CA MET A 94 -12.25 3.31 8.30
C MET A 94 -13.45 3.81 7.49
N ASP A 95 -14.04 4.94 7.90
CA ASP A 95 -15.15 5.58 7.17
C ASP A 95 -14.68 6.01 5.76
N ALA A 96 -13.48 6.59 5.64
CA ALA A 96 -12.91 6.99 4.35
C ALA A 96 -12.57 5.79 3.45
N ALA A 97 -12.03 4.70 4.00
CA ALA A 97 -11.77 3.48 3.25
C ALA A 97 -13.09 2.85 2.74
N ALA A 98 -14.14 2.87 3.56
CA ALA A 98 -15.47 2.43 3.13
C ALA A 98 -16.03 3.31 2.00
N PHE A 99 -15.85 4.63 2.09
CA PHE A 99 -16.22 5.56 1.03
C PHE A 99 -15.47 5.28 -0.29
N PHE A 100 -14.14 5.16 -0.26
CA PHE A 100 -13.37 4.83 -1.46
C PHE A 100 -13.79 3.49 -2.08
N LEU A 101 -14.10 2.49 -1.25
CA LEU A 101 -14.56 1.19 -1.74
C LEU A 101 -15.94 1.29 -2.40
N LYS A 102 -16.90 1.96 -1.77
CA LYS A 102 -18.29 1.94 -2.22
C LYS A 102 -18.61 2.95 -3.33
N GLU A 103 -17.99 4.13 -3.30
CA GLU A 103 -18.26 5.20 -4.28
C GLU A 103 -17.21 5.26 -5.40
N ALA A 104 -15.94 4.94 -5.10
CA ALA A 104 -14.87 4.94 -6.11
C ALA A 104 -14.51 3.54 -6.63
N HIS A 105 -15.04 2.47 -6.02
CA HIS A 105 -14.67 1.08 -6.33
C HIS A 105 -13.16 0.81 -6.19
N VAL A 106 -12.53 1.42 -5.19
CA VAL A 106 -11.10 1.24 -4.89
C VAL A 106 -10.92 0.79 -3.45
N ALA A 107 -10.30 -0.38 -3.27
CA ALA A 107 -9.96 -0.89 -1.96
C ALA A 107 -8.62 -0.30 -1.49
N VAL A 108 -8.60 0.24 -0.26
CA VAL A 108 -7.40 0.72 0.42
C VAL A 108 -7.32 0.09 1.81
N VAL A 109 -6.15 0.13 2.44
CA VAL A 109 -6.02 -0.32 3.84
C VAL A 109 -5.97 0.90 4.77
N PRO A 110 -6.90 1.01 5.74
CA PRO A 110 -6.91 2.11 6.70
C PRO A 110 -5.70 2.05 7.64
N GLY A 111 -5.19 3.23 7.99
CA GLY A 111 -4.03 3.47 8.85
C GLY A 111 -4.18 2.93 10.27
N THR A 112 -5.42 2.83 10.77
CA THR A 112 -5.78 2.24 12.06
C THR A 112 -5.26 0.81 12.17
N GLY A 113 -5.21 0.04 11.07
CA GLY A 113 -4.59 -1.30 11.04
C GLY A 113 -3.07 -1.29 11.30
N PHE A 114 -2.43 -0.15 11.12
CA PHE A 114 -1.00 0.10 11.37
C PHE A 114 -0.78 0.94 12.64
N ARG A 115 -1.81 1.12 13.48
CA ARG A 115 -1.79 1.99 14.67
C ARG A 115 -1.53 3.47 14.35
N TRP A 116 -1.91 3.91 13.14
CA TRP A 116 -1.73 5.28 12.70
C TRP A 116 -2.99 5.76 11.94
N GLY A 117 -4.04 6.06 12.70
CA GLY A 117 -5.28 6.63 12.16
C GLY A 117 -5.04 7.97 11.47
N GLY A 118 -5.98 8.43 10.63
CA GLY A 118 -5.78 9.64 9.80
C GLY A 118 -5.25 9.35 8.39
N TYR A 119 -4.84 8.11 8.13
CA TYR A 119 -4.09 7.76 6.94
C TYR A 119 -4.67 6.54 6.23
N VAL A 120 -4.33 6.35 4.96
CA VAL A 120 -4.61 5.13 4.20
C VAL A 120 -3.36 4.68 3.44
N ARG A 121 -3.20 3.36 3.31
CA ARG A 121 -2.09 2.74 2.57
C ARG A 121 -2.53 2.37 1.15
N PHE A 122 -1.96 3.06 0.18
CA PHE A 122 -2.00 2.69 -1.24
C PHE A 122 -0.83 1.78 -1.59
N VAL A 123 -1.05 0.87 -2.55
CA VAL A 123 -0.04 -0.07 -3.05
C VAL A 123 0.25 0.27 -4.50
N PHE A 124 1.50 0.58 -4.85
CA PHE A 124 1.92 0.86 -6.23
C PHE A 124 2.63 -0.32 -6.90
N ALA A 125 2.28 -1.54 -6.47
CA ALA A 125 2.72 -2.79 -7.06
C ALA A 125 1.79 -3.31 -8.18
N ASN A 126 1.00 -2.43 -8.78
CA ASN A 126 0.10 -2.72 -9.90
C ASN A 126 0.59 -2.02 -11.19
N SER A 127 -0.14 -2.19 -12.30
CA SER A 127 0.09 -1.47 -13.55
C SER A 127 -0.09 0.04 -13.38
N GLU A 128 0.59 0.84 -14.21
CA GLU A 128 0.47 2.30 -14.17
C GLU A 128 -0.96 2.74 -14.54
N GLU A 129 -1.59 2.01 -15.46
CA GLU A 129 -2.96 2.22 -15.90
C GLU A 129 -3.96 2.05 -14.75
N ASP A 130 -3.82 1.00 -13.95
CA ASP A 130 -4.71 0.76 -12.81
C ASP A 130 -4.46 1.77 -11.68
N ILE A 131 -3.23 2.21 -11.48
CA ILE A 131 -2.88 3.26 -10.53
C ILE A 131 -3.62 4.55 -10.90
N VAL A 132 -3.48 4.99 -12.15
CA VAL A 132 -4.12 6.21 -12.66
C VAL A 132 -5.64 6.09 -12.55
N LYS A 133 -6.21 5.01 -13.08
CA LYS A 133 -7.65 4.77 -13.06
C LYS A 133 -8.22 4.73 -11.65
N GLY A 134 -7.52 4.10 -10.70
CA GLY A 134 -7.94 4.03 -9.30
C GLY A 134 -7.95 5.42 -8.64
N LEU A 135 -6.88 6.18 -8.79
CA LEU A 135 -6.78 7.52 -8.20
C LEU A 135 -7.73 8.52 -8.86
N ASP A 136 -7.94 8.45 -10.17
CA ASP A 136 -8.91 9.30 -10.89
C ASP A 136 -10.34 9.03 -10.41
N ARG A 137 -10.69 7.77 -10.11
CA ARG A 137 -11.98 7.41 -9.50
C ARG A 137 -12.12 7.98 -8.10
N ILE A 138 -11.07 7.90 -7.28
CA ILE A 138 -11.07 8.49 -5.93
C ILE A 138 -11.24 10.01 -6.03
N GLY A 139 -10.45 10.69 -6.86
CA GLY A 139 -10.57 12.14 -7.06
C GLY A 139 -11.96 12.55 -7.51
N SER A 140 -12.52 11.83 -8.49
CA SER A 140 -13.89 12.07 -8.98
C SER A 140 -14.95 11.86 -7.89
N ALA A 141 -14.82 10.81 -7.07
CA ALA A 141 -15.74 10.54 -5.97
C ALA A 141 -15.63 11.63 -4.88
N VAL A 142 -14.40 12.02 -4.50
CA VAL A 142 -14.16 13.09 -3.53
C VAL A 142 -14.82 14.40 -3.95
N VAL A 143 -14.73 14.77 -5.23
CA VAL A 143 -15.32 16.01 -5.76
C VAL A 143 -16.84 15.92 -5.92
N SER A 144 -17.36 14.78 -6.40
CA SER A 144 -18.77 14.67 -6.81
C SER A 144 -19.72 14.06 -5.78
N LYS A 145 -19.19 13.33 -4.79
CA LYS A 145 -19.99 12.55 -3.83
C LYS A 145 -19.90 13.05 -2.40
N LEU A 146 -18.83 13.75 -2.03
CA LEU A 146 -18.72 14.37 -0.72
C LEU A 146 -19.43 15.71 -0.70
N LYS A 147 -20.16 15.96 0.39
CA LYS A 147 -20.89 17.21 0.69
C LYS A 147 -20.42 17.73 2.04
N GLY A 148 -20.34 19.04 2.19
CA GLY A 148 -19.81 19.67 3.40
C GLY A 148 -18.91 20.82 3.02
#